data_AF-A0A3B1BB10-F1
#
_entry.id   AF-A0A3B1BB10-F1
#
_cell.length_a   1.000
_cell.length_b   1.000
_cell.length_c   1.000
_cell.angle_alpha   90.00
_cell.angle_beta   90.00
_cell.angle_gamma   90.00
#
_symmetry.space_group_name_H-M   'P 1'
#
loop_
_entity.id
_entity.type
_entity.pdbx_description
1 polymer ?
#
loop_
_entity_poly.entity_id
_entity_poly.type
_entity_poly.pdbx_seq_one_letter_code
_entity_poly.pdbx_strand_id
1 'polypeptide(L)' 'MAVPKRQLKRAVDRNRIKRLIRESFREHQTQLRGLDVVVLVRHGIVKLDNETVFRALDKHWDLLSKKCANLLSSC' A
#
# COMPACT_ATOMS: atom_id res chain seq x y z
N MET A 1 7.73 -4.92 -5.92
CA MET A 1 8.04 -4.15 -4.69
C MET A 1 9.53 -4.21 -4.35
N ALA A 2 10.24 -3.09 -4.57
CA ALA A 2 11.59 -2.90 -4.03
C ALA A 2 11.48 -2.37 -2.59
N VAL A 3 11.95 -3.12 -1.61
CA VAL A 3 12.08 -2.61 -0.22
C VAL A 3 13.57 -2.45 0.06
N PRO A 4 14.10 -1.22 0.15
CA PRO A 4 15.49 -1.01 0.45
C PRO A 4 15.82 -1.61 1.82
N LYS A 5 16.94 -2.36 1.91
CA LYS A 5 17.38 -3.06 3.13
C LYS A 5 17.62 -2.12 4.32
N ARG A 6 17.77 -0.81 4.07
CA ARG A 6 18.28 0.21 4.99
C ARG A 6 17.30 0.70 6.08
N GLN A 7 15.99 0.44 5.94
CA GLN A 7 14.95 1.07 6.78
C GLN A 7 14.31 0.18 7.86
N LEU A 8 14.59 -1.12 7.87
CA LEU A 8 14.02 -2.07 8.82
C LEU A 8 15.08 -3.12 9.20
N LYS A 9 15.53 -3.09 10.46
CA LYS A 9 16.59 -3.99 10.98
C LYS A 9 16.17 -5.47 11.02
N ARG A 10 14.87 -5.77 11.14
CA ARG A 10 14.33 -7.15 11.20
C ARG A 10 13.64 -7.53 9.89
N ALA A 11 13.99 -8.69 9.35
CA ALA A 11 13.40 -9.22 8.12
C ALA A 11 11.91 -9.55 8.27
N VAL A 12 11.51 -10.04 9.46
CA VAL A 12 10.12 -10.41 9.78
C VAL A 12 9.18 -9.21 9.66
N ASP A 13 9.60 -8.06 10.19
CA ASP A 13 8.81 -6.82 10.12
C ASP A 13 8.61 -6.33 8.68
N ARG A 14 9.66 -6.42 7.85
CA ARG A 14 9.57 -6.08 6.41
C ARG A 14 8.59 -7.00 5.70
N ASN A 15 8.66 -8.30 6.02
CA ASN A 15 7.81 -9.30 5.39
C ASN A 15 6.35 -9.15 5.83
N ARG A 16 6.11 -8.81 7.10
CA ARG A 16 4.78 -8.47 7.65
C ARG A 16 4.18 -7.28 6.89
N ILE A 17 4.90 -6.17 6.76
CA ILE A 17 4.39 -4.99 6.04
C ILE A 17 4.13 -5.30 4.56
N LYS A 18 5.07 -5.97 3.88
CA LYS A 18 4.87 -6.44 2.49
C LYS A 18 3.67 -7.37 2.36
N ARG A 19 3.34 -8.14 3.40
CA ARG A 19 2.19 -9.04 3.41
C ARG A 19 0.90 -8.24 3.56
N LEU A 20 0.81 -7.35 4.55
CA LEU A 20 -0.35 -6.48 4.76
C LEU A 20 -0.67 -5.64 3.52
N ILE A 21 0.33 -5.02 2.89
CA ILE A 21 0.10 -4.22 1.69
C ILE A 21 -0.43 -5.08 0.54
N ARG A 22 0.12 -6.30 0.36
CA ARG A 22 -0.35 -7.21 -0.71
C ARG A 22 -1.72 -7.80 -0.43
N GLU A 23 -2.07 -8.06 0.81
CA GLU A 23 -3.41 -8.52 1.20
C GLU A 23 -4.43 -7.41 0.96
N SER A 24 -4.18 -6.20 1.48
CA SER A 24 -5.02 -5.03 1.24
C SER A 24 -5.17 -4.69 -0.25
N PHE A 25 -4.08 -4.77 -1.03
CA PHE A 25 -4.13 -4.56 -2.48
C PHE A 25 -4.96 -5.62 -3.21
N ARG A 26 -4.91 -6.88 -2.78
CA ARG A 26 -5.71 -7.96 -3.38
C ARG A 26 -7.19 -7.79 -3.16
N GLU A 27 -7.59 -7.35 -1.97
CA GLU A 27 -8.99 -6.99 -1.68
C GLU A 27 -9.49 -5.85 -2.59
N HIS A 28 -8.61 -4.90 -2.92
CA HIS A 28 -8.90 -3.74 -3.76
C HIS A 28 -8.57 -3.94 -5.25
N GLN A 29 -8.12 -5.13 -5.65
CA GLN A 29 -7.64 -5.39 -7.01
C GLN A 29 -8.72 -5.14 -8.07
N THR A 30 -9.99 -5.41 -7.75
CA THR A 30 -11.11 -5.15 -8.65
C THR A 30 -11.26 -3.67 -8.96
N GLN A 31 -11.02 -2.80 -7.97
CA GLN A 31 -11.11 -1.34 -8.13
C GLN A 31 -9.86 -0.75 -8.80
N LEU A 32 -8.69 -1.38 -8.60
CA LEU A 32 -7.40 -0.91 -9.09
C LEU A 32 -6.96 -1.61 -10.40
N ARG A 33 -7.90 -2.26 -11.09
CA ARG A 33 -7.59 -3.07 -12.29
C ARG A 33 -6.96 -2.18 -13.38
N GLY A 34 -5.72 -2.51 -13.75
CA GLY A 34 -4.97 -1.80 -14.80
C GLY A 34 -4.01 -0.72 -14.29
N LEU A 35 -3.83 -0.58 -12.98
CA LEU A 35 -2.90 0.38 -12.37
C LEU A 35 -1.66 -0.33 -11.80
N ASP A 36 -0.48 0.27 -12.00
CA ASP A 36 0.74 -0.11 -11.28
C ASP A 36 0.94 0.84 -10.09
N VAL A 37 0.97 0.28 -8.87
CA VAL A 37 1.09 1.07 -7.63
C VAL A 37 2.40 0.76 -6.92
N VAL A 38 3.23 1.78 -6.78
CA VAL A 38 4.48 1.72 -6.00
C VAL A 38 4.24 2.29 -4.60
N VAL A 39 4.21 1.40 -3.59
CA VAL A 39 4.05 1.80 -2.18
C VAL A 39 5.42 2.04 -1.54
N LEU A 40 5.69 3.28 -1.14
CA LEU A 40 6.87 3.65 -0.36
C LEU A 40 6.57 3.63 1.13
N VAL A 41 7.33 2.80 1.86
CA VAL A 41 7.20 2.68 3.31
C VAL A 41 8.11 3.68 4.02
N ARG A 42 7.56 4.47 4.96
CA ARG A 42 8.34 5.39 5.80
C ARG A 42 8.79 4.72 7.10
N HIS A 43 9.89 5.21 7.67
CA HIS A 43 10.41 4.74 8.95
C HIS A 43 9.41 5.08 10.07
N GLY A 44 8.93 4.06 10.80
CA GLY A 44 7.93 4.22 11.87
C GLY A 44 6.71 3.32 11.73
N ILE A 45 6.36 2.89 10.51
CA ILE A 45 5.19 2.01 10.29
C ILE A 45 5.29 0.66 11.02
N VAL A 46 6.51 0.25 11.35
CA VAL A 46 6.82 -1.02 12.03
C VAL A 46 6.23 -1.07 13.43
N LYS A 47 6.14 0.11 14.06
CA LYS A 47 5.59 0.28 15.41
C LYS A 47 4.07 0.37 15.42
N LEU A 48 3.43 0.44 14.24
CA LEU A 48 1.99 0.53 14.13
C LEU A 48 1.34 -0.87 14.12
N ASP A 49 0.13 -0.92 14.64
CA ASP A 49 -0.68 -2.12 14.61
C ASP A 49 -1.19 -2.42 13.20
N ASN A 50 -1.47 -3.70 12.95
CA ASN A 50 -1.98 -4.17 11.66
C ASN A 50 -3.21 -3.37 11.24
N GLU A 51 -4.11 -3.11 12.18
CA GLU A 51 -5.36 -2.41 11.91
C GLU A 51 -5.13 -0.95 11.50
N THR A 52 -4.21 -0.25 12.17
CA THR A 52 -3.85 1.13 11.80
C THR A 52 -3.24 1.18 10.40
N VAL A 53 -2.38 0.21 10.07
CA VAL A 53 -1.79 0.10 8.73
C VAL A 53 -2.87 -0.21 7.68
N PHE A 54 -3.79 -1.12 7.97
CA PHE A 54 -4.88 -1.47 7.07
C PHE A 54 -5.80 -0.28 6.82
N ARG A 55 -6.28 0.39 7.87
CA ARG A 55 -7.12 1.60 7.75
C ARG A 55 -6.42 2.71 6.97
N ALA A 56 -5.11 2.87 7.16
CA ALA A 56 -4.33 3.84 6.39
C ALA A 56 -4.29 3.44 4.91
N LEU A 57 -3.99 2.19 4.58
CA LEU A 57 -3.97 1.69 3.20
C LEU A 57 -5.33 1.84 2.51
N ASP A 58 -6.40 1.49 3.19
CA ASP A 58 -7.78 1.59 2.71
C ASP A 58 -8.14 3.01 2.25
N LYS A 59 -7.81 4.01 3.06
CA LYS A 59 -7.95 5.42 2.70
C LYS A 59 -7.14 5.81 1.46
N HIS A 60 -5.94 5.25 1.28
CA HIS A 60 -5.14 5.51 0.09
C HIS A 60 -5.74 4.86 -1.16
N TRP A 61 -6.31 3.65 -1.04
CA TRP A 61 -6.96 2.97 -2.16
C TRP A 61 -8.20 3.72 -2.65
N ASP A 62 -9.06 4.16 -1.73
CA ASP A 62 -10.23 4.98 -2.06
C ASP A 62 -9.82 6.29 -2.76
N LEU A 63 -8.78 6.95 -2.25
CA LEU A 63 -8.25 8.18 -2.87
C LEU A 63 -7.66 7.92 -4.27
N LEU A 64 -6.94 6.81 -4.46
CA LEU A 64 -6.36 6.43 -5.74
C LEU A 64 -7.44 6.06 -6.76
N SER A 65 -8.47 5.33 -6.35
CA SER A 65 -9.63 4.99 -7.18
C SER A 65 -10.31 6.26 -7.71
N LYS A 66 -10.58 7.22 -6.82
CA LYS A 66 -11.15 8.54 -7.18
C LYS A 66 -10.25 9.34 -8.11
N LYS A 67 -8.94 9.38 -7.84
CA LYS A 67 -7.98 10.10 -8.70
C LYS A 67 -7.84 9.47 -10.08
N CYS A 68 -7.81 8.15 -10.17
CA CYS A 68 -7.68 7.45 -11.45
C CYS A 68 -8.94 7.58 -12.31
N ALA A 69 -10.13 7.56 -11.69
CA ALA A 69 -11.37 7.88 -12.39
C ALA A 69 -11.33 9.28 -13.04
N ASN A 70 -10.79 10.28 -12.32
CA ASN A 70 -10.63 11.63 -12.86
C ASN A 70 -9.52 11.74 -13.92
N LEU A 71 -8.43 10.98 -13.82
CA LEU A 71 -7.35 10.99 -14.81
C LEU A 71 -7.75 10.36 -16.15
N LEU A 72 -8.63 9.35 -16.13
CA LEU A 72 -9.19 8.74 -17.35
C LEU A 72 -10.18 9.66 -18.09
N SER A 73 -10.76 10.65 -17.41
CA SER A 73 -11.65 11.65 -18.03
C SER A 73 -10.92 12.84 -18.67
N SER A 74 -9.59 12.90 -18.60
CA SER A 74 -8.79 14.01 -19.14
C SER A 74 -7.99 13.64 -20.40
N CYS A 75 -8.33 12.54 -21.07
CA CYS A 75 -7.85 12.22 -22.42
C CYS A 75 -8.94 12.48 -23.45
#